data_AF-A0A382N656-F1
#
_entry.id   AF-A0A382N656-F1
#
_cell.length_a   1.000
_cell.length_b   1.000
_cell.length_c   1.000
_cell.angle_alpha   90.00
_cell.angle_beta   90.00
_cell.angle_gamma   90.00
#
_symmetry.space_group_name_H-M   'P 1'
#
loop_
_entity.id
_entity.type
_entity.pdbx_description
1 polymer ?
#
loop_
_entity_poly.entity_id
_entity_poly.type
_entity_poly.pdbx_seq_one_letter_code
_entity_poly.pdbx_strand_id
1 'polypeptide(L)'
;VALVLSFAALGLAWHQPRLRRAADGRPLGWWPTFSAGLVGSVARWALVVGTVVVVTAGLIGADDVAVNVAPVAVYVAFWVGVPLLVVLAGPWWSTVSPWGALFRLVDRVRAGRSVGSWAVPAPVGDGRLAVIPVAAFLWLELVYHDGARPRVLGWAAFGYTLVLLGVALRWGTGAARCSEGFGVLFGLLARLSPIGRTPATGRPVLRLPLVGASADDLRPSEVTLLLVVLGGTAFDGVSRTRFWANVSAGYVGWGGTGVDTLGLVWLVAVVGV
;
A
#
# COMPACT_ATOMS: atom_id res chain seq x y z
N VAL A 1 -6.73 -14.47 -25.84
CA VAL A 1 -5.80 -15.38 -26.57
C VAL A 1 -4.36 -14.87 -26.52
N ALA A 2 -4.06 -13.64 -26.94
CA ALA A 2 -2.69 -13.08 -26.86
C ALA A 2 -2.11 -13.09 -25.44
N LEU A 3 -2.87 -12.65 -24.43
CA LEU A 3 -2.42 -12.62 -23.03
C LEU A 3 -2.05 -14.03 -22.50
N VAL A 4 -2.91 -15.02 -22.76
CA VAL A 4 -2.70 -16.41 -22.35
C VAL A 4 -1.49 -17.02 -23.05
N LEU A 5 -1.29 -16.72 -24.34
CA LEU A 5 -0.10 -17.13 -25.08
C LEU A 5 1.16 -16.43 -24.58
N SER A 6 1.09 -15.14 -24.21
CA SER A 6 2.21 -14.41 -23.63
C SER A 6 2.61 -14.96 -22.25
N PHE A 7 1.66 -15.30 -21.38
CA PHE A 7 1.92 -15.92 -20.09
C PHE A 7 2.44 -17.37 -20.23
N ALA A 8 1.88 -18.15 -21.16
CA ALA A 8 2.36 -19.50 -21.47
C ALA A 8 3.79 -19.48 -22.06
N ALA A 9 4.08 -18.54 -22.96
CA ALA A 9 5.42 -18.36 -23.51
C ALA A 9 6.42 -17.92 -22.44
N LEU A 10 6.02 -17.03 -21.51
CA LEU A 10 6.87 -16.63 -20.39
C LEU A 10 7.17 -17.81 -19.46
N GLY A 11 6.15 -18.61 -19.12
CA GLY A 11 6.28 -19.79 -18.26
C GLY A 11 7.16 -20.90 -18.86
N LEU A 12 7.10 -21.08 -20.18
CA LEU A 12 7.89 -22.08 -20.91
C LEU A 12 9.31 -21.61 -21.27
N ALA A 13 9.54 -20.30 -21.40
CA ALA A 13 10.86 -19.77 -21.78
C ALA A 13 11.78 -19.45 -20.60
N TRP A 14 11.25 -19.36 -19.37
CA TRP A 14 11.98 -18.85 -18.22
C TRP A 14 12.48 -19.95 -17.26
N HIS A 15 13.31 -20.87 -17.76
CA HIS A 15 13.82 -22.00 -16.98
C HIS A 15 15.07 -21.70 -16.10
N GLN A 16 15.66 -20.51 -16.17
CA GLN A 16 16.80 -20.13 -15.31
C GLN A 16 16.68 -18.70 -14.76
N PRO A 17 16.79 -18.48 -13.43
CA PRO A 17 16.70 -17.16 -12.81
C PRO A 17 17.97 -16.33 -13.06
N ARG A 18 18.09 -15.76 -14.27
CA ARG A 18 19.23 -14.92 -14.68
C ARG A 18 19.23 -13.51 -14.08
N LEU A 19 18.14 -13.10 -13.42
CA LEU A 19 17.95 -11.72 -12.92
C LEU A 19 18.74 -11.43 -11.65
N ARG A 20 19.08 -12.43 -10.84
CA ARG A 20 19.72 -12.21 -9.52
C ARG A 20 21.09 -11.53 -9.63
N ARG A 21 21.86 -11.81 -10.71
CA ARG A 21 23.15 -11.15 -10.99
C ARG A 21 23.02 -9.72 -11.54
N ALA A 22 21.86 -9.36 -12.11
CA ALA A 22 21.61 -8.02 -12.63
C ALA A 22 21.08 -7.06 -11.55
N ALA A 23 20.82 -7.56 -10.33
CA ALA A 23 20.23 -6.80 -9.24
C ALA A 23 21.19 -5.79 -8.59
N ASP A 24 22.50 -5.96 -8.75
CA ASP A 24 23.54 -5.13 -8.12
C ASP A 24 23.59 -3.71 -8.70
N GLY A 25 23.12 -3.53 -9.94
CA GLY A 25 22.91 -2.21 -10.56
C GLY A 25 24.16 -1.31 -10.62
N ARG A 26 23.95 -0.04 -10.94
CA ARG A 26 24.97 1.04 -10.91
C ARG A 26 24.65 2.03 -9.79
N PRO A 27 25.63 2.55 -9.04
CA PRO A 27 25.38 3.46 -7.93
C PRO A 27 24.67 4.75 -8.39
N LEU A 28 23.66 5.17 -7.63
CA LEU A 28 22.83 6.34 -7.90
C LEU A 28 23.19 7.48 -6.94
N GLY A 29 24.02 8.43 -7.38
CA GLY A 29 24.60 9.45 -6.50
C GLY A 29 23.63 10.49 -5.91
N TRP A 30 22.48 10.75 -6.54
CA TRP A 30 21.59 11.87 -6.17
C TRP A 30 20.52 11.53 -5.11
N TRP A 31 20.22 10.25 -4.91
CA TRP A 31 19.15 9.82 -4.00
C TRP A 31 19.38 10.14 -2.50
N PRO A 32 20.62 10.04 -1.96
CA PRO A 32 20.90 10.47 -0.58
C PRO A 32 20.65 11.98 -0.39
N THR A 33 20.91 12.78 -1.42
CA THR A 33 20.58 14.22 -1.46
C THR A 33 19.09 14.49 -1.49
N PHE A 34 18.30 13.66 -2.18
CA PHE A 34 16.84 13.81 -2.16
C PHE A 34 16.25 13.51 -0.77
N SER A 35 16.70 12.43 -0.12
CA SER A 35 16.13 12.00 1.16
C SER A 35 16.52 12.87 2.36
N ALA A 36 17.75 13.42 2.35
CA ALA A 36 18.27 14.30 3.39
C ALA A 36 18.16 15.80 3.06
N GLY A 37 17.88 16.15 1.80
CA GLY A 37 17.86 17.52 1.33
C GLY A 37 16.53 18.25 1.50
N LEU A 38 16.56 19.55 1.21
CA LEU A 38 15.41 20.46 1.29
C LEU A 38 14.21 19.92 0.51
N VAL A 39 14.43 19.37 -0.68
CA VAL A 39 13.38 18.82 -1.56
C VAL A 39 12.60 17.71 -0.87
N GLY A 40 13.26 16.72 -0.26
CA GLY A 40 12.59 15.64 0.46
C GLY A 40 11.85 16.11 1.71
N SER A 41 12.35 17.16 2.37
CA SER A 41 11.66 17.78 3.50
C SER A 41 10.40 18.53 3.06
N VAL A 42 10.48 19.34 2.00
CA VAL A 42 9.33 20.06 1.43
C VAL A 42 8.27 19.08 0.93
N ALA A 43 8.65 18.06 0.18
CA ALA A 43 7.72 17.04 -0.33
C ALA A 43 6.99 16.30 0.81
N ARG A 44 7.72 15.98 1.89
CA ARG A 44 7.14 15.37 3.09
C ARG A 44 6.10 16.27 3.75
N TRP A 45 6.42 17.54 3.98
CA TRP A 45 5.48 18.46 4.62
C TRP A 45 4.28 18.77 3.72
N ALA A 46 4.50 18.87 2.41
CA ALA A 46 3.41 19.00 1.44
C ALA A 46 2.45 17.81 1.50
N LEU A 47 2.96 16.57 1.57
CA LEU A 47 2.11 15.39 1.73
C LEU A 47 1.40 15.35 3.09
N VAL A 48 2.06 15.74 4.18
CA VAL A 48 1.41 15.86 5.50
C VAL A 48 0.25 16.84 5.44
N VAL A 49 0.48 18.04 4.91
CA VAL A 49 -0.57 19.06 4.75
C VAL A 49 -1.69 18.54 3.84
N GLY A 50 -1.35 17.91 2.71
CA GLY A 50 -2.31 17.30 1.81
C GLY A 50 -3.17 16.24 2.51
N THR A 51 -2.58 15.36 3.31
CA THR A 51 -3.32 14.38 4.10
C THR A 51 -4.25 15.04 5.11
N VAL A 52 -3.80 16.07 5.82
CA VAL A 52 -4.65 16.83 6.75
C VAL A 52 -5.83 17.45 6.00
N VAL A 53 -5.60 18.10 4.87
CA VAL A 53 -6.66 18.70 4.03
C VAL A 53 -7.66 17.63 3.60
N VAL A 54 -7.21 16.48 3.10
CA VAL A 54 -8.08 15.38 2.64
C VAL A 54 -8.93 14.83 3.79
N VAL A 55 -8.31 14.59 4.95
CA VAL A 55 -9.02 14.07 6.13
C VAL A 55 -10.04 15.09 6.64
N THR A 56 -9.66 16.36 6.77
CA THR A 56 -10.57 17.42 7.21
C THR A 56 -11.72 17.63 6.22
N ALA A 57 -11.43 17.62 4.91
CA ALA A 57 -12.45 17.70 3.87
C ALA A 57 -13.43 16.53 3.94
N GLY A 58 -12.95 15.30 4.16
CA GLY A 58 -13.82 14.13 4.33
C GLY A 58 -14.67 14.21 5.61
N LEU A 59 -14.10 14.63 6.74
CA LEU A 59 -14.80 14.62 8.03
C LEU A 59 -15.86 15.73 8.17
N ILE A 60 -15.54 16.95 7.74
CA ILE A 60 -16.38 18.14 8.02
C ILE A 60 -16.82 18.85 6.72
N GLY A 61 -16.17 18.58 5.60
CA GLY A 61 -16.53 19.17 4.31
C GLY A 61 -17.86 18.65 3.75
N ALA A 62 -18.21 19.13 2.55
CA ALA A 62 -19.43 18.73 1.87
C ALA A 62 -19.46 17.20 1.63
N ASP A 63 -20.54 16.53 2.03
CA ASP A 63 -20.70 15.07 1.83
C ASP A 63 -21.22 14.75 0.42
N ASP A 64 -20.57 15.34 -0.58
CA ASP A 64 -20.88 15.19 -1.99
C ASP A 64 -19.58 14.89 -2.75
N VAL A 65 -19.60 13.79 -3.51
CA VAL A 65 -18.46 13.23 -4.24
C VAL A 65 -17.94 14.19 -5.32
N ALA A 66 -18.83 14.99 -5.93
CA ALA A 66 -18.47 15.86 -7.05
C ALA A 66 -17.67 17.10 -6.62
N VAL A 67 -17.86 17.55 -5.38
CA VAL A 67 -17.24 18.79 -4.86
C VAL A 67 -16.18 18.52 -3.79
N ASN A 68 -16.23 17.37 -3.11
CA ASN A 68 -15.25 17.03 -2.10
C ASN A 68 -13.98 16.44 -2.72
N VAL A 69 -12.82 16.89 -2.24
CA VAL A 69 -11.52 16.40 -2.73
C VAL A 69 -11.20 14.97 -2.26
N ALA A 70 -11.81 14.51 -1.16
CA ALA A 70 -11.42 13.26 -0.51
C ALA A 70 -11.51 12.02 -1.42
N PRO A 71 -12.60 11.78 -2.18
CA PRO A 71 -12.70 10.62 -3.06
C PRO A 71 -11.60 10.60 -4.13
N VAL A 72 -11.38 11.72 -4.82
CA VAL A 72 -10.36 11.82 -5.86
C VAL A 72 -8.95 11.67 -5.27
N ALA A 73 -8.69 12.31 -4.13
CA ALA A 73 -7.38 12.22 -3.49
C ALA A 73 -7.07 10.79 -3.02
N VAL A 74 -8.05 10.07 -2.46
CA VAL A 74 -7.87 8.72 -1.93
C VAL A 74 -7.78 7.69 -3.07
N TYR A 75 -8.74 7.68 -3.99
CA TYR A 75 -8.80 6.64 -5.03
C TYR A 75 -7.92 6.92 -6.25
N VAL A 76 -7.75 8.18 -6.63
CA VAL A 76 -6.97 8.52 -7.83
C VAL A 76 -5.54 8.87 -7.44
N ALA A 77 -5.36 9.91 -6.62
CA ALA A 77 -4.01 10.40 -6.33
C ALA A 77 -3.21 9.40 -5.46
N PHE A 78 -3.82 8.91 -4.38
CA PHE A 78 -3.16 7.99 -3.45
C PHE A 78 -3.14 6.55 -3.99
N TRP A 79 -4.29 5.96 -4.30
CA TRP A 79 -4.36 4.56 -4.68
C TRP A 79 -3.82 4.24 -6.07
N VAL A 80 -4.05 5.08 -7.08
CA VAL A 80 -3.49 4.87 -8.44
C VAL A 80 -2.14 5.57 -8.60
N GLY A 81 -2.07 6.85 -8.22
CA GLY A 81 -0.90 7.70 -8.47
C GLY A 81 0.34 7.25 -7.71
N VAL A 82 0.22 6.94 -6.41
CA VAL A 82 1.40 6.59 -5.59
C VAL A 82 2.03 5.28 -6.04
N PRO A 83 1.31 4.15 -6.23
CA PRO A 83 1.87 2.93 -6.81
C PRO A 83 2.61 3.15 -8.12
N LEU A 84 2.02 3.90 -9.05
CA LEU A 84 2.65 4.19 -10.34
C LEU A 84 3.98 4.92 -10.15
N LEU A 85 3.98 5.99 -9.36
CA LEU A 85 5.19 6.75 -9.05
C LEU A 85 6.23 5.90 -8.32
N VAL A 86 5.82 4.99 -7.45
CA VAL A 86 6.72 4.09 -6.72
C VAL A 86 7.39 3.08 -7.66
N VAL A 87 6.65 2.53 -8.61
CA VAL A 87 7.22 1.63 -9.63
C VAL A 87 8.20 2.39 -10.52
N LEU A 88 7.92 3.65 -10.86
CA LEU A 88 8.78 4.45 -11.74
C LEU A 88 10.00 5.02 -11.02
N ALA A 89 9.82 5.59 -9.83
CA ALA A 89 10.82 6.38 -9.11
C ALA A 89 11.43 5.67 -7.90
N GLY A 90 11.01 4.44 -7.59
CA GLY A 90 11.58 3.63 -6.52
C GLY A 90 11.00 3.96 -5.14
N PRO A 91 11.75 3.72 -4.04
CA PRO A 91 11.21 3.75 -2.68
C PRO A 91 11.08 5.17 -2.09
N TRP A 92 10.60 6.15 -2.87
CA TRP A 92 10.46 7.55 -2.44
C TRP A 92 9.46 7.72 -1.28
N TRP A 93 8.38 6.94 -1.29
CA TRP A 93 7.31 6.99 -0.29
C TRP A 93 7.84 6.89 1.15
N SER A 94 8.81 5.99 1.39
CA SER A 94 9.43 5.79 2.72
C SER A 94 10.04 7.06 3.32
N THR A 95 10.40 8.03 2.47
CA THR A 95 11.04 9.29 2.86
C THR A 95 10.01 10.37 3.22
N VAL A 96 8.90 10.41 2.46
CA VAL A 96 7.95 11.53 2.46
C VAL A 96 6.58 11.17 3.04
N SER A 97 6.34 9.89 3.32
CA SER A 97 5.09 9.40 3.91
C SER A 97 4.62 10.25 5.09
N PRO A 98 3.35 10.69 5.11
CA PRO A 98 2.74 11.42 6.22
C PRO A 98 2.88 10.67 7.55
N TRP A 99 2.62 9.35 7.54
CA TRP A 99 2.76 8.51 8.73
C TRP A 99 4.22 8.39 9.17
N GLY A 100 5.16 8.34 8.23
CA GLY A 100 6.59 8.42 8.55
C GLY A 100 6.99 9.73 9.24
N ALA A 101 6.34 10.85 8.92
CA ALA A 101 6.52 12.12 9.63
C ALA A 101 5.93 12.08 11.06
N LEU A 102 4.74 11.50 11.21
CA LEU A 102 4.11 11.29 12.53
C LEU A 102 4.97 10.38 13.42
N PHE A 103 5.51 9.29 12.89
CA PHE A 103 6.40 8.39 13.63
C PHE A 103 7.64 9.12 14.15
N ARG A 104 8.26 10.00 13.34
CA ARG A 104 9.38 10.84 13.82
C ARG A 104 8.97 11.82 14.92
N LEU A 105 7.73 12.27 14.94
CA LEU A 105 7.21 13.09 16.05
C LEU A 105 7.04 12.25 17.31
N VAL A 106 6.48 11.04 17.18
CA VAL A 106 6.36 10.07 18.27
C VAL A 106 7.73 9.74 18.87
N ASP A 107 8.73 9.45 18.02
CA ASP A 107 10.09 9.14 18.48
C ASP A 107 10.68 10.31 19.30
N ARG A 108 10.48 11.56 18.87
CA ARG A 108 10.91 12.76 19.62
C ARG A 108 10.20 12.91 20.96
N VAL A 109 8.89 12.66 21.02
CA VAL A 109 8.10 12.72 22.25
C VAL A 109 8.50 11.60 23.22
N ARG A 110 8.88 10.43 22.70
CA ARG A 110 9.31 9.27 23.49
C ARG A 110 10.77 9.33 23.93
N ALA A 111 11.65 10.00 23.19
CA ALA A 111 13.08 10.10 23.50
C ALA A 111 13.38 10.69 24.90
N GLY A 112 12.45 11.46 25.48
CA GLY A 112 12.55 11.98 26.84
C GLY A 112 11.80 11.18 27.92
N ARG A 113 11.24 10.01 27.59
CA ARG A 113 10.45 9.19 28.51
C ARG A 113 10.99 7.76 28.54
N SER A 114 11.24 7.22 29.74
CA SER A 114 11.45 5.79 29.96
C SER A 114 10.13 5.05 29.75
N VAL A 115 9.66 4.99 28.50
CA VAL A 115 8.46 4.22 28.15
C VAL A 115 8.82 2.75 28.27
N GLY A 116 8.18 2.03 29.19
CA GLY A 116 8.37 0.59 29.34
C GLY A 116 8.27 -0.11 27.98
N SER A 117 9.27 -0.94 27.64
CA SER A 117 9.26 -1.72 26.41
C SER A 117 8.29 -2.87 26.57
N TRP A 118 7.01 -2.61 26.28
CA TRP A 118 6.07 -3.70 26.17
C TRP A 118 6.50 -4.64 25.06
N ALA A 119 6.43 -5.95 25.31
CA ALA A 119 6.67 -6.95 24.29
C ALA A 119 5.77 -6.67 23.07
N VAL A 120 6.39 -6.65 21.89
CA VAL A 120 5.68 -6.47 20.62
C VAL A 120 4.99 -7.79 20.29
N PRO A 121 3.66 -7.83 20.14
CA PRO A 121 2.96 -9.05 19.74
C PRO A 121 3.46 -9.52 18.38
N ALA A 122 3.62 -10.83 18.21
CA ALA A 122 4.11 -11.42 16.96
C ALA A 122 3.37 -10.90 15.69
N PRO A 123 2.03 -10.77 15.66
CA PRO A 123 1.33 -10.26 14.47
C PRO A 123 1.72 -8.83 14.07
N VAL A 124 2.14 -8.01 15.05
CA VAL A 124 2.57 -6.62 14.86
C VAL A 124 4.04 -6.57 14.44
N GLY A 125 4.89 -7.38 15.08
CA GLY A 125 6.33 -7.45 14.78
C GLY A 125 6.62 -8.07 13.42
N ASP A 126 5.86 -9.10 13.03
CA ASP A 126 6.05 -9.84 11.78
C ASP A 126 5.32 -9.20 10.58
N GLY A 127 4.59 -8.11 10.82
CA GLY A 127 3.88 -7.35 9.79
C GLY A 127 2.58 -7.98 9.28
N ARG A 128 2.03 -8.99 9.96
CA ARG A 128 0.72 -9.56 9.60
C ARG A 128 -0.40 -8.52 9.70
N LEU A 129 -0.27 -7.57 10.62
CA LEU A 129 -1.23 -6.49 10.81
C LEU A 129 -1.30 -5.53 9.60
N ALA A 130 -0.25 -5.45 8.76
CA ALA A 130 -0.25 -4.63 7.55
C ALA A 130 -1.27 -5.08 6.49
N VAL A 131 -1.73 -6.33 6.53
CA VAL A 131 -2.74 -6.85 5.60
C VAL A 131 -4.11 -6.22 5.84
N ILE A 132 -4.46 -6.01 7.11
CA ILE A 132 -5.79 -5.50 7.52
C ILE A 132 -6.15 -4.17 6.87
N PRO A 133 -5.33 -3.10 6.95
CA PRO A 133 -5.71 -1.80 6.38
C PRO A 133 -5.84 -1.82 4.86
N VAL A 134 -5.03 -2.63 4.16
CA VAL A 134 -5.13 -2.75 2.69
C VAL A 134 -6.36 -3.58 2.30
N ALA A 135 -6.65 -4.67 3.01
CA ALA A 135 -7.87 -5.44 2.81
C ALA A 135 -9.13 -4.61 3.08
N ALA A 136 -9.13 -3.84 4.17
CA ALA A 136 -10.22 -2.94 4.53
C ALA A 136 -10.42 -1.85 3.48
N PHE A 137 -9.33 -1.31 2.93
CA PHE A 137 -9.37 -0.34 1.84
C PHE A 137 -9.99 -0.94 0.58
N LEU A 138 -9.54 -2.12 0.15
CA LEU A 138 -10.11 -2.80 -1.03
C LEU A 138 -11.59 -3.14 -0.84
N TRP A 139 -11.98 -3.57 0.36
CA TRP A 139 -13.39 -3.79 0.68
C TRP A 139 -14.20 -2.49 0.60
N LEU A 140 -13.67 -1.40 1.15
CA LEU A 140 -14.32 -0.09 1.09
C LEU A 140 -14.46 0.40 -0.35
N GLU A 141 -13.44 0.20 -1.19
CA GLU A 141 -13.42 0.59 -2.60
C GLU A 141 -14.36 -0.25 -3.47
N LEU A 142 -14.33 -1.58 -3.31
CA LEU A 142 -14.92 -2.51 -4.27
C LEU A 142 -16.27 -3.09 -3.85
N VAL A 143 -16.60 -3.03 -2.56
CA VAL A 143 -17.71 -3.81 -1.98
C VAL A 143 -18.69 -2.95 -1.19
N TYR A 144 -18.19 -1.93 -0.49
CA TYR A 144 -19.05 -1.08 0.31
C TYR A 144 -19.94 -0.20 -0.58
N HIS A 145 -21.26 -0.28 -0.38
CA HIS A 145 -22.26 0.41 -1.21
C HIS A 145 -22.11 1.94 -1.20
N ASP A 146 -21.57 2.51 -0.11
CA ASP A 146 -21.30 3.94 0.05
C ASP A 146 -19.78 4.24 0.02
N GLY A 147 -18.97 3.41 -0.66
CA GLY A 147 -17.50 3.49 -0.69
C GLY A 147 -16.91 4.83 -1.16
N ALA A 148 -17.61 5.56 -2.02
CA ALA A 148 -17.17 6.85 -2.52
C ALA A 148 -17.52 8.03 -1.59
N ARG A 149 -18.34 7.81 -0.56
CA ARG A 149 -18.92 8.88 0.26
C ARG A 149 -17.83 9.59 1.07
N PRO A 150 -17.67 10.93 0.96
CA PRO A 150 -16.55 11.64 1.58
C PRO A 150 -16.42 11.45 3.10
N ARG A 151 -17.54 11.40 3.82
CA ARG A 151 -17.54 11.13 5.27
C ARG A 151 -16.95 9.79 5.64
N VAL A 152 -17.27 8.75 4.87
CA VAL A 152 -16.76 7.39 5.09
C VAL A 152 -15.25 7.38 4.90
N LEU A 153 -14.75 8.02 3.83
CA LEU A 153 -13.32 8.15 3.56
C LEU A 153 -12.58 8.96 4.61
N GLY A 154 -13.17 10.08 5.07
CA GLY A 154 -12.61 10.90 6.13
C GLY A 154 -12.43 10.12 7.43
N TRP A 155 -13.46 9.39 7.87
CA TRP A 155 -13.39 8.55 9.06
C TRP A 155 -12.45 7.37 8.91
N ALA A 156 -12.42 6.71 7.75
CA ALA A 156 -11.51 5.61 7.48
C ALA A 156 -10.05 6.06 7.52
N ALA A 157 -9.70 7.17 6.84
CA ALA A 157 -8.35 7.73 6.83
C ALA A 157 -7.92 8.24 8.22
N PHE A 158 -8.84 8.87 8.96
CA PHE A 158 -8.60 9.31 10.32
C PHE A 158 -8.36 8.13 11.27
N GLY A 159 -9.25 7.13 11.24
CA GLY A 159 -9.15 5.91 12.04
C GLY A 159 -7.86 5.14 11.75
N TYR A 160 -7.50 4.99 10.47
CA TYR A 160 -6.23 4.39 10.05
C TYR A 160 -5.03 5.10 10.68
N THR A 161 -5.01 6.43 10.62
CA THR A 161 -3.92 7.25 11.19
C THR A 161 -3.86 7.11 12.72
N LEU A 162 -5.00 7.09 13.40
CA LEU A 162 -5.07 6.88 14.85
C LEU A 162 -4.57 5.49 15.27
N VAL A 163 -4.94 4.44 14.54
CA VAL A 163 -4.47 3.07 14.83
C VAL A 163 -2.96 2.99 14.72
N LEU A 164 -2.37 3.54 13.64
CA LEU A 164 -0.92 3.57 13.47
C LEU A 164 -0.22 4.37 14.57
N LEU A 165 -0.80 5.49 14.98
CA LEU A 165 -0.26 6.29 16.08
C LEU A 165 -0.33 5.54 17.41
N GLY A 166 -1.44 4.85 17.68
CA GLY A 166 -1.60 3.96 18.83
C GLY A 166 -0.54 2.86 18.86
N VAL A 167 -0.32 2.17 17.73
CA VAL A 167 0.75 1.16 17.60
C VAL A 167 2.12 1.77 17.85
N ALA A 168 2.40 2.96 17.28
CA ALA A 168 3.68 3.65 17.44
C ALA A 168 3.96 4.04 18.90
N LEU A 169 2.95 4.57 19.59
CA LEU A 169 3.04 4.94 21.00
C LEU A 169 3.20 3.72 21.90
N ARG A 170 2.49 2.63 21.57
CA ARG A 170 2.37 1.45 22.43
C ARG A 170 3.50 0.43 22.28
N TRP A 171 3.98 0.22 21.05
CA TRP A 171 4.97 -0.81 20.69
C TRP A 171 6.18 -0.27 19.93
N GLY A 172 6.22 1.02 19.62
CA GLY A 172 7.33 1.63 18.89
C GLY A 172 7.03 1.89 17.42
N THR A 173 7.77 2.83 16.86
CA THR A 173 7.64 3.21 15.45
C THR A 173 8.11 2.11 14.51
N GLY A 174 8.99 1.21 14.95
CA GLY A 174 9.33 -0.02 14.22
C GLY A 174 8.10 -0.91 14.00
N ALA A 175 7.36 -1.21 15.07
CA ALA A 175 6.11 -1.97 15.03
C ALA A 175 5.04 -1.28 14.16
N ALA A 176 4.94 0.05 14.25
CA ALA A 176 4.01 0.82 13.43
C ALA A 176 4.36 0.78 11.94
N ARG A 177 5.65 0.83 11.57
CA ARG A 177 6.09 0.67 10.17
C ARG A 177 5.79 -0.73 9.64
N CYS A 178 5.97 -1.78 10.44
CA CYS A 178 5.57 -3.14 10.06
C CYS A 178 4.06 -3.30 9.90
N SER A 179 3.27 -2.44 10.55
CA SER A 179 1.80 -2.44 10.51
C SER A 179 1.21 -1.48 9.48
N GLU A 180 2.05 -0.64 8.85
CA GLU A 180 1.64 0.39 7.89
C GLU A 180 1.43 -0.25 6.52
N GLY A 181 0.23 -0.78 6.29
CA GLY A 181 -0.10 -1.61 5.12
C GLY A 181 0.27 -1.01 3.77
N PHE A 182 0.00 0.28 3.55
CA PHE A 182 0.31 0.92 2.27
C PHE A 182 1.82 1.10 2.09
N GLY A 183 2.57 1.44 3.13
CA GLY A 183 4.03 1.51 3.09
C GLY A 183 4.67 0.16 2.84
N VAL A 184 4.13 -0.93 3.41
CA VAL A 184 4.56 -2.29 3.10
C VAL A 184 4.27 -2.62 1.63
N LEU A 185 3.04 -2.37 1.16
CA LEU A 185 2.64 -2.59 -0.25
C LEU A 185 3.52 -1.78 -1.22
N PHE A 186 3.69 -0.49 -0.98
CA PHE A 186 4.52 0.39 -1.81
C PHE A 186 5.99 -0.01 -1.71
N GLY A 187 6.45 -0.50 -0.56
CA GLY A 187 7.79 -1.08 -0.42
C GLY A 187 8.00 -2.30 -1.33
N LEU A 188 6.98 -3.17 -1.45
CA LEU A 188 7.00 -4.31 -2.37
C LEU A 188 6.98 -3.86 -3.84
N LEU A 189 6.11 -2.90 -4.19
CA LEU A 189 6.05 -2.35 -5.54
C LEU A 189 7.34 -1.63 -5.95
N ALA A 190 8.01 -0.95 -5.02
CA ALA A 190 9.29 -0.31 -5.26
C ALA A 190 10.38 -1.30 -5.68
N ARG A 191 10.25 -2.59 -5.34
CA ARG A 191 11.20 -3.64 -5.79
C ARG A 191 11.17 -3.81 -7.31
N LEU A 192 10.04 -3.51 -7.96
CA LEU A 192 9.90 -3.54 -9.42
C LEU A 192 10.59 -2.36 -10.12
N SER A 193 10.95 -1.32 -9.37
CA SER A 193 11.50 -0.10 -9.93
C SER A 193 12.92 -0.26 -10.47
N PRO A 194 13.29 0.50 -11.52
CA PRO A 194 14.68 0.69 -11.92
C PRO A 194 15.53 1.29 -10.81
N ILE A 195 14.93 2.04 -9.89
CA ILE A 195 15.63 2.65 -8.75
C ILE A 195 15.47 1.73 -7.53
N GLY A 196 16.55 1.04 -7.18
CA GLY A 196 16.60 0.11 -6.05
C GLY A 196 17.61 0.50 -4.99
N ARG A 197 17.82 -0.41 -4.04
CA ARG A 197 18.94 -0.36 -3.09
C ARG A 197 19.74 -1.66 -3.20
N THR A 198 21.06 -1.56 -3.10
CA THR A 198 21.92 -2.76 -3.03
C THR A 198 21.64 -3.50 -1.73
N PRO A 199 21.42 -4.83 -1.75
CA PRO A 199 21.19 -5.62 -0.55
C PRO A 199 22.33 -5.53 0.47
N ALA A 200 23.59 -5.53 -0.01
CA ALA A 200 24.78 -5.54 0.84
C ALA A 200 25.09 -4.20 1.54
N THR A 201 24.77 -3.06 0.92
CA THR A 201 25.21 -1.74 1.42
C THR A 201 24.07 -0.75 1.64
N GLY A 202 22.84 -1.10 1.24
CA GLY A 202 21.68 -0.21 1.29
C GLY A 202 21.79 1.01 0.36
N ARG A 203 22.85 1.09 -0.46
CA ARG A 203 23.10 2.23 -1.33
C ARG A 203 22.10 2.26 -2.47
N PRO A 204 21.60 3.44 -2.86
CA PRO A 204 20.70 3.57 -3.99
C PRO A 204 21.41 3.19 -5.30
N VAL A 205 20.76 2.40 -6.13
CA VAL A 205 21.29 1.89 -7.40
C VAL A 205 20.25 1.97 -8.53
N LEU A 206 20.73 2.20 -9.75
CA LEU A 206 19.96 1.99 -10.98
C LEU A 206 20.15 0.55 -11.46
N ARG A 207 19.06 -0.17 -11.64
CA ARG A 207 19.01 -1.53 -12.17
C ARG A 207 17.95 -1.62 -13.26
N LEU A 208 17.92 -2.73 -14.00
CA LEU A 208 16.80 -2.97 -14.92
C LEU A 208 15.48 -3.09 -14.12
N PRO A 209 14.34 -2.62 -14.67
CA PRO A 209 13.03 -2.83 -14.06
C PRO A 209 12.76 -4.32 -13.80
N LEU A 210 11.90 -4.61 -12.83
CA LEU A 210 11.46 -5.97 -12.43
C LEU A 210 12.53 -6.89 -11.82
N VAL A 211 13.81 -6.63 -12.05
CA VAL A 211 14.93 -7.44 -11.53
C VAL A 211 14.88 -7.57 -10.01
N GLY A 212 14.52 -6.47 -9.33
CA GLY A 212 14.46 -6.42 -7.87
C GLY A 212 13.37 -7.29 -7.24
N ALA A 213 12.40 -7.78 -8.02
CA ALA A 213 11.43 -8.77 -7.54
C ALA A 213 12.09 -10.09 -7.11
N SER A 214 13.25 -10.42 -7.70
CA SER A 214 13.98 -11.68 -7.46
C SER A 214 15.12 -11.58 -6.45
N ALA A 215 15.35 -10.38 -5.90
CA ALA A 215 16.51 -10.10 -5.05
C ALA A 215 16.32 -10.61 -3.61
N ASP A 216 15.13 -10.36 -3.04
CA ASP A 216 14.84 -10.59 -1.62
C ASP A 216 13.69 -11.58 -1.45
N ASP A 217 13.86 -12.52 -0.52
CA ASP A 217 12.80 -13.47 -0.16
C ASP A 217 11.61 -12.71 0.48
N LEU A 218 10.40 -13.08 0.09
CA LEU A 218 9.18 -12.48 0.62
C LEU A 218 8.84 -13.09 1.98
N ARG A 219 8.45 -12.23 2.92
CA ARG A 219 7.88 -12.69 4.19
C ARG A 219 6.49 -13.29 3.95
N PRO A 220 6.04 -14.24 4.78
CA PRO A 220 4.67 -14.76 4.65
C PRO A 220 3.59 -13.67 4.67
N SER A 221 3.75 -12.63 5.50
CA SER A 221 2.85 -11.48 5.55
C SER A 221 2.85 -10.65 4.26
N GLU A 222 4.00 -10.51 3.59
CA GLU A 222 4.11 -9.84 2.30
C GLU A 222 3.43 -10.65 1.19
N VAL A 223 3.57 -11.98 1.21
CA VAL A 223 2.86 -12.87 0.28
C VAL A 223 1.35 -12.74 0.47
N THR A 224 0.86 -12.82 1.71
CA THR A 224 -0.57 -12.63 2.00
C THR A 224 -1.07 -11.26 1.53
N LEU A 225 -0.31 -10.20 1.76
CA LEU A 225 -0.65 -8.86 1.29
C LEU A 225 -0.79 -8.79 -0.24
N LEU A 226 0.16 -9.40 -0.97
CA LEU A 226 0.10 -9.48 -2.43
C LEU A 226 -1.11 -10.28 -2.92
N LEU A 227 -1.40 -11.42 -2.28
CA LEU A 227 -2.57 -12.23 -2.62
C LEU A 227 -3.88 -11.47 -2.42
N VAL A 228 -3.99 -10.68 -1.35
CA VAL A 228 -5.16 -9.80 -1.10
C VAL A 228 -5.31 -8.75 -2.19
N VAL A 229 -4.22 -8.07 -2.57
CA VAL A 229 -4.27 -7.04 -3.63
C VAL A 229 -4.58 -7.65 -4.99
N LEU A 230 -3.96 -8.77 -5.33
CA LEU A 230 -4.23 -9.51 -6.57
C LEU A 230 -5.67 -10.04 -6.63
N GLY A 231 -6.17 -10.62 -5.54
CA GLY A 231 -7.55 -11.07 -5.43
C GLY A 231 -8.55 -9.92 -5.52
N GLY A 232 -8.27 -8.77 -4.91
CA GLY A 232 -9.07 -7.55 -5.07
C GLY A 232 -9.09 -7.04 -6.51
N THR A 233 -7.94 -7.07 -7.19
CA THR A 233 -7.83 -6.67 -8.61
C THR A 233 -8.59 -7.65 -9.51
N ALA A 234 -8.52 -8.95 -9.22
CA ALA A 234 -9.30 -9.97 -9.91
C ALA A 234 -10.80 -9.74 -9.70
N PHE A 235 -11.22 -9.39 -8.47
CA PHE A 235 -12.61 -9.06 -8.16
C PHE A 235 -13.09 -7.80 -8.88
N ASP A 236 -12.29 -6.74 -8.97
CA ASP A 236 -12.62 -5.55 -9.78
C ASP A 236 -12.89 -5.92 -11.25
N GLY A 237 -12.07 -6.82 -11.82
CA GLY A 237 -12.31 -7.34 -13.16
C GLY A 237 -13.58 -8.18 -13.28
N VAL A 238 -13.80 -9.11 -12.36
CA VAL A 238 -14.96 -10.03 -12.36
C VAL A 238 -16.27 -9.30 -12.10
N SER A 239 -16.29 -8.34 -11.18
CA SER A 239 -17.49 -7.58 -10.79
C SER A 239 -18.10 -6.78 -11.95
N ARG A 240 -17.29 -6.45 -12.96
CA ARG A 240 -17.72 -5.76 -14.19
C ARG A 240 -18.25 -6.69 -15.29
N THR A 241 -18.25 -8.00 -15.07
CA THR A 241 -18.72 -8.98 -16.06
C THR A 241 -20.23 -9.18 -16.00
N ARG A 242 -20.83 -9.65 -17.10
CA ARG A 242 -22.26 -10.05 -17.14
C ARG A 242 -22.58 -11.18 -16.15
N PHE A 243 -21.62 -12.07 -15.92
CA PHE A 243 -21.77 -13.14 -14.93
C PHE A 243 -22.02 -12.56 -13.55
N TRP A 244 -21.16 -11.64 -13.09
CA TRP A 244 -21.31 -11.05 -11.77
C TRP A 244 -22.58 -10.19 -11.67
N ALA A 245 -22.90 -9.41 -12.71
CA ALA A 245 -24.13 -8.64 -12.76
C ALA A 245 -25.40 -9.50 -12.60
N ASN A 246 -25.38 -10.74 -13.11
CA ASN A 246 -26.49 -11.69 -12.91
C ASN A 246 -26.51 -12.27 -11.49
N VAL A 247 -25.36 -12.48 -10.87
CA VAL A 247 -25.24 -12.98 -9.49
C VAL A 247 -25.69 -11.92 -8.47
N SER A 248 -25.31 -10.66 -8.69
CA SER A 248 -25.70 -9.53 -7.84
C SER A 248 -27.08 -8.97 -8.18
N ALA A 249 -27.74 -9.47 -9.22
CA ALA A 249 -29.06 -9.02 -9.63
C ALA A 249 -30.07 -9.16 -8.49
N GLY A 250 -30.76 -8.08 -8.17
CA GLY A 250 -31.76 -8.03 -7.10
C GLY A 250 -31.20 -7.72 -5.71
N TYR A 251 -29.89 -7.62 -5.54
CA TYR A 251 -29.26 -7.20 -4.28
C TYR A 251 -28.83 -5.73 -4.37
N VAL A 252 -29.26 -4.91 -3.41
CA VAL A 252 -28.90 -3.49 -3.32
C VAL A 252 -28.50 -3.11 -1.89
N GLY A 253 -27.76 -2.01 -1.74
CA GLY A 253 -27.27 -1.53 -0.44
C GLY A 253 -26.49 -2.61 0.30
N TRP A 254 -26.89 -2.92 1.54
CA TRP A 254 -26.27 -3.96 2.35
C TRP A 254 -26.35 -5.37 1.77
N GLY A 255 -27.43 -5.68 1.02
CA GLY A 255 -27.54 -6.97 0.34
C GLY A 255 -26.47 -7.13 -0.74
N GLY A 256 -26.26 -6.08 -1.54
CA GLY A 256 -25.20 -6.03 -2.56
C GLY A 256 -23.81 -6.13 -1.93
N THR A 257 -23.56 -5.32 -0.89
CA THR A 257 -22.32 -5.38 -0.10
C THR A 257 -22.04 -6.78 0.44
N GLY A 258 -23.07 -7.52 0.88
CA GLY A 258 -22.90 -8.91 1.34
C GLY A 258 -22.44 -9.85 0.23
N VAL A 259 -23.10 -9.80 -0.93
CA VAL A 259 -22.75 -10.63 -2.11
C VAL A 259 -21.35 -10.30 -2.61
N ASP A 260 -21.02 -9.01 -2.73
CA ASP A 260 -19.71 -8.54 -3.16
C ASP A 260 -18.60 -8.88 -2.16
N THR A 261 -18.89 -8.89 -0.85
CA THR A 261 -17.94 -9.34 0.18
C THR A 261 -17.60 -10.81 -0.01
N LEU A 262 -18.60 -11.66 -0.25
CA LEU A 262 -18.38 -13.08 -0.50
C LEU A 262 -17.59 -13.31 -1.79
N GLY A 263 -17.89 -12.55 -2.84
CA GLY A 263 -17.14 -12.57 -4.10
C GLY A 263 -15.67 -12.21 -3.93
N LEU A 264 -15.39 -11.12 -3.21
CA LEU A 264 -14.03 -10.67 -2.92
C LEU A 264 -13.26 -11.73 -2.13
N VAL A 265 -13.83 -12.28 -1.06
CA VAL A 265 -13.19 -13.32 -0.24
C VAL A 265 -12.94 -14.58 -1.07
N TRP A 266 -13.91 -14.99 -1.88
CA TRP A 266 -13.78 -16.14 -2.76
C TRP A 266 -12.62 -15.97 -3.74
N LEU A 267 -12.50 -14.82 -4.42
CA LEU A 267 -11.40 -14.60 -5.36
C LEU A 267 -10.04 -14.48 -4.68
N VAL A 268 -9.95 -13.85 -3.50
CA VAL A 268 -8.71 -13.85 -2.72
C VAL A 268 -8.30 -15.28 -2.35
N ALA A 269 -9.26 -16.14 -1.98
CA ALA A 269 -8.99 -17.54 -1.68
C ALA A 269 -8.54 -18.32 -2.93
N VAL A 270 -9.20 -18.13 -4.08
CA VAL A 270 -8.84 -18.79 -5.35
C VAL A 270 -7.45 -18.40 -5.82
N VAL A 271 -7.08 -17.12 -5.69
CA VAL A 271 -5.73 -16.64 -6.05
C VAL A 271 -4.65 -17.18 -5.10
N GLY A 272 -5.02 -17.56 -3.87
CA GLY A 272 -4.10 -18.10 -2.87
C GLY A 272 -3.84 -19.61 -2.96
N VAL A 273 -4.55 -20.35 -3.82
CA VAL A 273 -4.39 -21.80 -4.06
C VAL A 273 -3.51 -22.03 -5.28
#